data_AF-A0A7C2R1I4-F1
#
_entry.id   AF-A0A7C2R1I4-F1
#
_cell.length_a   1.000
_cell.length_b   1.000
_cell.length_c   1.000
_cell.angle_alpha   90.00
_cell.angle_beta   90.00
_cell.angle_gamma   90.00
#
_symmetry.space_group_name_H-M   'P 1'
#
loop_
_entity.id
_entity.type
_entity.pdbx_description
1 polymer ?
#
loop_
_entity_poly.entity_id
_entity_poly.type
_entity_poly.pdbx_seq_one_letter_code
_entity_poly.pdbx_strand_id
1 'polypeptide(L)' 'MSSFVEIIHISTLTMMIIAGFLAVVLKKLLPSIVALSVASLLLSLEFYILHAPDVAIAEAAIGAGLTMAIFIFAVRGTR' A
#
# COMPACT_ATOMS: atom_id res chain seq x y z
N MET A 1 -21.26 -7.81 11.09
CA MET A 1 -19.86 -8.29 11.01
C MET A 1 -19.41 -8.62 12.42
N SER A 2 -18.53 -9.60 12.63
CA SER A 2 -18.00 -9.86 13.97
C SER A 2 -17.17 -8.66 14.43
N SER A 3 -17.21 -8.31 15.71
CA SER A 3 -16.43 -7.18 16.26
C SER A 3 -14.93 -7.29 15.95
N PHE A 4 -14.43 -8.52 15.72
CA PHE A 4 -13.07 -8.78 15.29
C PHE A 4 -12.74 -8.22 13.89
N VAL A 5 -13.66 -8.35 12.92
CA VAL A 5 -13.46 -7.84 11.56
C VAL A 5 -13.47 -6.31 11.54
N GLU A 6 -14.30 -5.68 12.36
CA GLU A 6 -14.33 -4.22 12.49
C GLU A 6 -13.00 -3.66 13.02
N ILE A 7 -12.39 -4.32 14.00
CA ILE A 7 -11.08 -3.94 14.53
C ILE A 7 -10.00 -4.06 13.45
N ILE A 8 -10.04 -5.13 12.64
CA ILE A 8 -9.11 -5.30 11.51
C ILE A 8 -9.29 -4.17 10.49
N HIS A 9 -10.52 -3.83 10.11
CA HIS A 9 -10.78 -2.70 9.20
C HIS A 9 -10.21 -1.39 9.72
N ILE A 10 -10.57 -1.01 10.96
CA ILE A 10 -10.14 0.26 11.53
C ILE A 10 -8.61 0.34 11.66
N SER A 11 -7.97 -0.76 12.10
CA SER A 11 -6.51 -0.81 12.21
C SER A 11 -5.82 -0.72 10.85
N THR A 12 -6.35 -1.41 9.83
CA THR A 12 -5.80 -1.39 8.46
C THR A 12 -5.90 0.00 7.84
N LEU A 13 -7.06 0.65 7.93
CA LEU A 13 -7.26 2.03 7.46
C LEU A 13 -6.34 3.02 8.18
N THR A 14 -6.17 2.87 9.49
CA THR A 14 -5.27 3.72 10.28
C THR A 14 -3.82 3.56 9.82
N MET A 15 -3.35 2.32 9.65
CA MET A 15 -2.01 2.03 9.13
C MET A 15 -1.82 2.55 7.70
N MET A 16 -2.86 2.48 6.85
CA MET A 16 -2.81 2.97 5.47
C MET A 16 -2.63 4.49 5.44
N ILE A 17 -3.35 5.24 6.27
CA ILE A 17 -3.19 6.70 6.39
C ILE A 17 -1.77 7.05 6.84
N ILE A 18 -1.24 6.34 7.84
CA ILE A 18 0.13 6.56 8.34
C ILE A 18 1.15 6.26 7.23
N ALA A 19 1.01 5.14 6.52
CA ALA A 19 1.90 4.77 5.41
C ALA A 19 1.86 5.80 4.28
N GLY A 20 0.67 6.27 3.88
CA GLY A 20 0.49 7.32 2.88
C GLY A 20 1.10 8.66 3.32
N PHE A 21 0.93 9.04 4.59
CA PHE A 21 1.57 10.22 5.15
C PHE A 21 3.10 10.12 5.12
N LEU A 22 3.66 8.98 5.54
CA LEU A 22 5.10 8.73 5.48
C LEU A 22 5.63 8.77 4.06
N ALA A 23 4.88 8.25 3.07
CA ALA A 23 5.28 8.30 1.67
C ALA A 23 5.52 9.73 1.17
N VAL A 24 4.77 10.71 1.67
CA VAL A 24 4.89 12.13 1.30
C VAL A 24 5.95 12.87 2.12
N VAL A 25 6.10 12.55 3.41
CA VAL A 25 6.99 13.29 4.33
C VAL A 25 8.46 12.86 4.21
N LEU A 26 8.72 11.62 3.80
CA LEU A 26 10.09 11.10 3.70
C LEU A 26 10.90 11.86 2.64
N LYS A 27 12.07 12.39 3.04
CA LYS A 27 12.97 13.14 2.14
C LYS A 27 13.74 12.27 1.14
N LYS A 28 13.89 10.98 1.46
CA LYS A 28 14.61 10.02 0.62
C LYS A 28 13.59 9.26 -0.24
N LEU A 29 13.81 9.28 -1.55
CA LEU A 29 12.91 8.65 -2.53
C LEU A 29 12.70 7.15 -2.25
N LEU A 30 13.75 6.41 -1.88
CA LEU A 30 13.64 4.96 -1.68
C LEU A 30 12.70 4.60 -0.49
N PRO A 31 12.87 5.16 0.73
CA PRO A 31 11.87 5.05 1.79
C PRO A 31 10.46 5.53 1.42
N SER A 32 10.33 6.63 0.66
CA SER A 32 9.02 7.11 0.20
C SER A 32 8.30 6.10 -0.68
N ILE A 33 9.01 5.47 -1.62
CA ILE A 33 8.48 4.43 -2.50
C ILE A 33 8.03 3.21 -1.69
N VAL A 34 8.84 2.77 -0.72
CA VAL A 34 8.49 1.63 0.14
C VAL A 34 7.24 1.94 0.97
N ALA A 35 7.14 3.13 1.55
CA ALA A 35 5.95 3.55 2.30
C ALA A 35 4.69 3.58 1.42
N LEU A 36 4.82 4.03 0.17
CA LEU A 36 3.73 4.01 -0.81
C LEU A 36 3.31 2.57 -1.15
N SER A 37 4.26 1.66 -1.36
CA SER A 37 3.98 0.24 -1.62
C SER A 37 3.28 -0.46 -0.45
N VAL A 38 3.64 -0.10 0.79
CA VAL A 38 2.93 -0.57 2.00
C VAL A 38 1.49 -0.06 2.02
N ALA A 39 1.25 1.21 1.66
CA ALA A 39 -0.10 1.74 1.57
C ALA A 39 -0.96 0.98 0.53
N SER A 40 -0.41 0.69 -0.65
CA SER A 40 -1.10 -0.15 -1.67
C SER A 40 -1.33 -1.59 -1.20
N LEU A 41 -0.41 -2.18 -0.45
CA LEU A 41 -0.61 -3.53 0.10
C LEU A 41 -1.77 -3.56 1.11
N LEU A 42 -1.87 -2.54 1.97
CA LEU A 42 -2.98 -2.40 2.92
C LEU A 42 -4.31 -2.16 2.19
N LEU A 43 -4.30 -1.44 1.07
CA LEU A 43 -5.47 -1.27 0.21
C LEU A 43 -5.95 -2.59 -0.40
N SER A 44 -5.02 -3.43 -0.89
CA SER A 44 -5.33 -4.77 -1.38
C SER A 44 -5.97 -5.65 -0.28
N LEU A 45 -5.46 -5.56 0.96
CA LEU A 45 -6.06 -6.23 2.11
C LEU A 45 -7.51 -5.78 2.33
N GLU A 46 -7.82 -4.49 2.14
CA GLU A 46 -9.20 -4.03 2.26
C GLU A 46 -10.12 -4.47 1.14
N PHE A 47 -9.65 -4.54 -0.10
CA PHE A 47 -10.44 -5.14 -1.16
C PHE A 47 -10.75 -6.61 -0.89
N TYR A 48 -9.82 -7.34 -0.26
CA TYR A 48 -10.08 -8.71 0.15
C TYR A 48 -11.19 -8.80 1.22
N ILE A 49 -11.13 -7.94 2.26
CA ILE A 49 -12.16 -7.92 3.33
C ILE A 49 -13.53 -7.47 2.80
N LEU A 50 -13.54 -6.56 1.82
CA LEU A 50 -14.75 -6.10 1.13
C LEU A 50 -15.32 -7.13 0.12
N HIS A 51 -14.80 -8.36 0.10
CA HIS A 51 -15.23 -9.42 -0.80
C HIS A 51 -15.02 -9.10 -2.29
N ALA A 52 -14.01 -8.29 -2.63
CA ALA A 52 -13.58 -7.99 -3.98
C ALA A 52 -12.22 -8.64 -4.28
N PRO A 53 -12.15 -9.99 -4.40
CA PRO A 53 -10.88 -10.72 -4.51
C PRO A 53 -10.12 -10.43 -5.82
N ASP A 54 -10.82 -10.23 -6.93
CA ASP A 54 -10.20 -9.97 -8.23
C ASP A 54 -9.45 -8.62 -8.23
N VAL A 55 -10.05 -7.60 -7.61
CA VAL A 55 -9.45 -6.28 -7.43
C VAL A 55 -8.29 -6.35 -6.42
N ALA A 56 -8.43 -7.14 -5.35
CA ALA A 56 -7.38 -7.33 -4.36
C ALA A 56 -6.09 -7.90 -4.98
N ILE A 57 -6.22 -8.94 -5.80
CA ILE A 57 -5.08 -9.57 -6.50
C ILE A 57 -4.45 -8.57 -7.48
N ALA A 58 -5.26 -7.84 -8.24
CA ALA A 58 -4.77 -6.83 -9.17
C ALA A 58 -4.00 -5.71 -8.45
N GLU A 59 -4.53 -5.20 -7.34
CA GLU A 59 -3.88 -4.13 -6.56
C GLU A 59 -2.58 -4.62 -5.90
N ALA A 60 -2.53 -5.85 -5.39
CA ALA A 60 -1.30 -6.42 -4.84
C ALA A 60 -0.20 -6.54 -5.92
N ALA A 61 -0.56 -7.01 -7.11
CA ALA A 61 0.39 -7.16 -8.21
C ALA A 61 0.86 -5.81 -8.76
N ILE A 62 -0.06 -4.87 -8.99
CA ILE A 62 0.23 -3.59 -9.65
C ILE A 62 0.72 -2.54 -8.65
N GLY A 63 -0.02 -2.30 -7.58
CA GLY A 63 0.27 -1.26 -6.59
C GLY A 63 1.50 -1.60 -5.73
N ALA A 64 1.47 -2.75 -5.05
CA ALA A 64 2.55 -3.14 -4.16
C ALA A 64 3.79 -3.68 -4.90
N GLY A 65 3.60 -4.42 -6.00
CA GLY A 65 4.69 -5.06 -6.76
C GLY A 65 5.26 -4.20 -7.89
N LEU A 66 4.47 -4.02 -8.96
CA LEU A 66 4.95 -3.41 -10.21
C LEU A 66 5.34 -1.94 -10.04
N THR A 67 4.46 -1.14 -9.43
CA THR A 67 4.69 0.30 -9.22
C THR A 67 5.92 0.55 -8.37
N MET A 68 6.15 -0.27 -7.33
CA MET A 68 7.39 -0.24 -6.53
C MET A 68 8.62 -0.45 -7.39
N ALA A 69 8.63 -1.51 -8.20
CA ALA A 69 9.75 -1.84 -9.07
C ALA A 69 10.02 -0.71 -10.07
N ILE A 70 8.98 -0.21 -10.75
CA ILE A 70 9.09 0.88 -11.73
C ILE A 70 9.69 2.13 -11.06
N PHE A 71 9.20 2.55 -9.90
CA PHE A 71 9.74 3.72 -9.20
C PHE A 71 11.20 3.53 -8.77
N ILE A 72 11.58 2.34 -8.29
CA ILE A 72 12.97 2.04 -7.94
C ILE A 72 13.87 2.15 -9.17
N PHE A 73 13.46 1.59 -10.31
CA PHE A 73 14.20 1.71 -11.56
C PHE A 73 14.32 3.15 -12.05
N ALA A 74 13.23 3.91 -11.99
CA ALA A 74 13.21 5.32 -12.37
C ALA A 74 14.16 6.15 -11.50
N VAL A 75 14.10 6.00 -10.17
CA VAL A 75 14.99 6.71 -9.24
C VAL A 75 16.46 6.35 -9.48
N ARG A 76 16.74 5.08 -9.81
CA ARG A 76 18.09 4.64 -10.17
C ARG A 76 18.58 5.25 -11.49
N GLY A 77 17.70 5.60 -12.41
CA GLY A 77 18.06 6.30 -13.66
C GLY A 77 18.22 7.82 -13.50
N THR A 78 17.76 8.41 -12.40
CA THR A 78 17.89 9.85 -12.12
C THR A 78 19.07 10.20 -11.21
N ARG A 79 19.73 9.20 -10.63
CA ARG A 79 20.98 9.35 -9.88
C ARG A 79 22.15 8.96 -10.75
#